data_AF-A0A522D8P2-F1
#
_entry.id   AF-A0A522D8P2-F1
#
_cell.length_a   1.000
_cell.length_b   1.000
_cell.length_c   1.000
_cell.angle_alpha   90.00
_cell.angle_beta   90.00
_cell.angle_gamma   90.00
#
_symmetry.space_group_name_H-M   'P 1'
#
loop_
_entity.id
_entity.type
_entity.pdbx_description
1 polymer ?
#
loop_
_entity_poly.entity_id
_entity_poly.type
_entity_poly.pdbx_seq_one_letter_code
_entity_poly.pdbx_strand_id
1 'polypeptide(L)'
;MKYRWMLCILVMTTLALGCSSSDMARVTIVIGDYTTAKAEAPSIIDRVLMLFGTRAEAMSTNWPDAHGDILLKIEGDGLETIETLFPAGTDSFSTEVPAGTQRRITVKSTITGTGYLNYGGSETIDLNPGDDVTLPIRMIPIVEIFATSGGMNILLNWDNANTLSLGAFVSGYNLYRSDSPEGGYSFLGYFPNSTNAQTSTSNTPPLILPVSYYYRVTVVSSEGEGLPSEPASSYRSY
;
A
#
# COMPACT_ATOMS: atom_id res chain seq x y z
N MET A 1 51.95 -42.30 -50.07
CA MET A 1 51.86 -40.83 -49.95
C MET A 1 50.38 -40.47 -50.01
N LYS A 2 49.74 -39.66 -49.16
CA LYS A 2 50.13 -38.89 -47.95
C LYS A 2 48.79 -38.25 -47.46
N TYR A 3 48.51 -38.31 -46.14
CA TYR A 3 47.50 -37.57 -45.33
C TYR A 3 45.99 -37.84 -45.61
N ARG A 4 45.16 -38.37 -44.68
CA ARG A 4 44.52 -37.73 -43.48
C ARG A 4 43.95 -36.34 -43.86
N TRP A 5 42.71 -35.98 -43.55
CA TRP A 5 42.34 -35.33 -42.29
C TRP A 5 40.80 -35.22 -42.20
N MET A 6 40.34 -35.48 -40.99
CA MET A 6 38.98 -35.48 -40.46
C MET A 6 38.44 -34.04 -40.39
N LEU A 7 37.36 -33.73 -41.10
CA LEU A 7 36.69 -32.43 -40.99
C LEU A 7 35.64 -32.52 -39.87
N CYS A 8 36.00 -31.97 -38.71
CA CYS A 8 35.12 -31.77 -37.57
C CYS A 8 33.97 -30.82 -37.96
N ILE A 9 32.74 -31.31 -37.82
CA ILE A 9 31.53 -30.48 -37.81
C ILE A 9 31.58 -29.64 -36.53
N LEU A 10 31.94 -28.36 -36.66
CA LEU A 10 31.82 -27.38 -35.58
C LEU A 10 30.40 -26.80 -35.62
N VAL A 11 29.48 -27.43 -34.89
CA VAL A 11 28.21 -26.80 -34.51
C VAL A 11 28.55 -25.68 -33.54
N MET A 12 28.61 -24.44 -34.04
CA MET A 12 28.65 -23.25 -33.21
C MET A 12 27.23 -22.96 -32.73
N THR A 13 26.74 -23.77 -31.77
CA THR A 13 25.65 -23.37 -30.89
C THR A 13 26.19 -22.26 -30.00
N THR A 14 25.94 -21.02 -30.39
CA THR A 14 26.10 -19.86 -29.51
C THR A 14 25.10 -20.03 -28.37
N LEU A 15 25.55 -20.65 -27.28
CA LEU A 15 24.98 -20.48 -25.96
C LEU A 15 25.00 -18.99 -25.65
N ALA A 16 23.87 -18.31 -25.91
CA ALA A 16 23.56 -17.03 -25.32
C ALA A 16 23.30 -17.25 -23.82
N LEU A 17 24.37 -17.47 -23.05
CA LEU A 17 24.35 -17.35 -21.61
C LEU A 17 25.13 -16.08 -21.26
N GLY A 18 24.44 -15.16 -20.59
CA GLY A 18 25.10 -14.19 -19.72
C GLY A 18 25.09 -12.75 -20.20
N CYS A 19 23.90 -12.15 -20.28
CA CYS A 19 23.61 -10.84 -19.70
C CYS A 19 22.09 -10.71 -19.56
N SER A 20 21.53 -11.32 -18.52
CA SER A 20 20.22 -10.88 -18.03
C SER A 20 20.43 -9.56 -17.31
N SER A 21 20.54 -8.46 -18.05
CA SER A 21 20.54 -7.11 -17.48
C SER A 21 19.09 -6.68 -17.19
N SER A 22 18.29 -7.52 -16.55
CA SER A 22 17.07 -7.00 -15.98
C SER A 22 17.48 -6.34 -14.68
N ASP A 23 17.70 -5.01 -14.72
CA ASP A 23 17.75 -4.14 -13.53
C ASP A 23 16.37 -4.10 -12.83
N MET A 24 15.60 -5.18 -12.93
CA MET A 24 14.25 -5.36 -12.47
C MET A 24 14.25 -6.50 -11.45
N ALA A 25 13.38 -6.35 -10.46
CA ALA A 25 12.98 -7.39 -9.54
C ALA A 25 11.52 -7.75 -9.81
N ARG A 26 11.20 -9.03 -9.70
CA ARG A 26 9.82 -9.49 -9.71
C ARG A 26 9.25 -9.34 -8.30
N VAL A 27 8.16 -8.59 -8.17
CA VAL A 27 7.48 -8.40 -6.88
C VAL A 27 6.07 -8.96 -6.97
N THR A 28 5.77 -9.94 -6.13
CA THR A 28 4.44 -10.51 -5.93
C THR A 28 3.80 -9.86 -4.71
N ILE A 29 2.81 -9.01 -4.94
CA ILE A 29 2.08 -8.28 -3.91
C ILE A 29 0.89 -9.12 -3.47
N VAL A 30 0.73 -9.29 -2.17
CA VAL A 30 -0.40 -10.01 -1.55
C VAL A 30 -1.17 -9.03 -0.67
N ILE A 31 -2.47 -8.87 -0.89
CA ILE A 31 -3.35 -7.95 -0.13
C ILE A 31 -4.53 -8.64 0.58
N GLY A 32 -4.83 -9.89 0.21
CA GLY A 32 -5.87 -10.70 0.84
C GLY A 32 -5.30 -11.65 1.88
N ASP A 33 -5.43 -12.97 1.63
CA ASP A 33 -4.90 -13.98 2.54
C ASP A 33 -3.36 -13.98 2.58
N TYR A 34 -2.81 -13.48 3.69
CA TYR A 34 -1.37 -13.40 3.92
C TYR A 34 -0.72 -14.74 4.33
N THR A 35 -1.50 -15.81 4.48
CA THR A 35 -0.95 -17.13 4.85
C THR A 35 -0.08 -17.74 3.74
N THR A 36 -0.33 -17.38 2.48
CA THR A 36 0.51 -17.73 1.32
C THR A 36 1.78 -16.89 1.22
N ALA A 37 1.80 -15.67 1.78
CA ALA A 37 2.94 -14.76 1.65
C ALA A 37 4.19 -15.18 2.44
N LYS A 38 4.04 -16.01 3.49
CA LYS A 38 5.17 -16.54 4.28
C LYS A 38 5.72 -17.89 3.77
N ALA A 39 5.16 -18.47 2.71
CA ALA A 39 5.55 -19.80 2.23
C ALA A 39 6.67 -19.77 1.15
N GLU A 40 6.96 -18.62 0.54
CA GLU A 40 7.91 -18.52 -0.58
C GLU A 40 9.21 -17.80 -0.21
N ALA A 41 10.01 -18.45 0.62
CA ALA A 41 11.46 -18.46 0.47
C ALA A 41 12.03 -19.76 1.08
N PRO A 42 11.70 -20.97 0.56
CA PRO A 42 12.19 -22.18 1.19
C PRO A 42 13.67 -22.38 0.87
N SER A 43 14.51 -22.24 1.91
CA SER A 43 15.79 -22.95 1.98
C SER A 43 15.54 -24.46 1.86
N ILE A 44 16.49 -25.22 1.33
CA ILE A 44 16.41 -26.70 1.22
C ILE A 44 16.13 -27.35 2.59
N ILE A 45 16.53 -26.68 3.68
CA ILE A 45 16.33 -27.12 5.06
C ILE A 45 14.85 -26.96 5.51
N ASP A 46 14.12 -25.96 5.02
CA ASP A 46 12.71 -25.74 5.37
C ASP A 46 11.77 -26.82 4.82
N ARG A 47 12.15 -27.47 3.72
CA ARG A 47 11.41 -28.62 3.17
C ARG A 47 11.40 -29.83 4.11
N VAL A 48 12.42 -29.98 4.95
CA VAL A 48 12.52 -31.06 5.94
C VAL A 48 11.80 -30.68 7.24
N LEU A 49 11.73 -29.39 7.58
CA LEU A 49 11.04 -28.89 8.76
C LEU A 49 9.51 -28.77 8.58
N MET A 50 9.01 -28.70 7.35
CA MET A 50 7.55 -28.78 7.06
C MET A 50 6.91 -30.12 7.48
N LEU A 51 7.69 -31.18 7.71
CA LEU A 51 7.16 -32.47 8.17
C LEU A 51 6.76 -32.49 9.66
N PHE A 52 7.16 -31.49 10.46
CA PHE A 52 7.03 -31.54 11.93
C PHE A 52 6.43 -30.29 12.58
N GLY A 53 5.83 -29.36 11.84
CA GLY A 53 5.16 -28.24 12.50
C GLY A 53 4.35 -27.36 11.58
N THR A 54 3.03 -27.43 11.72
CA THR A 54 2.12 -26.39 11.26
C THR A 54 2.22 -25.20 12.22
N ARG A 55 3.00 -24.18 11.87
CA ARG A 55 2.77 -22.85 12.46
C ARG A 55 1.65 -22.19 11.67
N ALA A 56 0.42 -22.51 12.06
CA ALA A 56 -0.74 -21.73 11.70
C ALA A 56 -0.72 -20.45 12.54
N GLU A 57 -0.08 -19.39 12.02
CA GLU A 57 -0.42 -18.05 12.43
C GLU A 57 -1.53 -17.59 11.49
N ALA A 58 -2.78 -17.88 11.86
CA ALA A 58 -3.94 -17.32 11.18
C ALA A 58 -3.99 -15.83 11.51
N MET A 59 -3.40 -15.00 10.65
CA MET A 59 -3.68 -13.57 10.64
C MET A 59 -5.04 -13.36 9.99
N SER A 60 -6.00 -12.87 10.77
CA SER A 60 -7.38 -12.58 10.35
C SER A 60 -7.41 -11.65 9.14
N THR A 61 -7.99 -12.13 8.04
CA THR A 61 -8.29 -11.38 6.82
C THR A 61 -9.44 -10.40 7.10
N ASN A 62 -9.07 -9.20 7.54
CA ASN A 62 -9.99 -8.08 7.68
C ASN A 62 -10.28 -7.38 6.32
N TRP A 63 -9.72 -7.93 5.24
CA TRP A 63 -9.93 -7.56 3.86
C TRP A 63 -11.24 -8.15 3.33
N PRO A 64 -12.14 -7.34 2.75
CA PRO A 64 -13.42 -7.86 2.26
C PRO A 64 -13.25 -8.70 0.98
N ASP A 65 -13.91 -9.86 0.95
CA ASP A 65 -13.98 -10.75 -0.24
C ASP A 65 -14.47 -10.03 -1.50
N ALA A 66 -15.30 -9.00 -1.33
CA ALA A 66 -15.75 -8.12 -2.39
C ALA A 66 -15.08 -6.75 -2.27
N HIS A 67 -14.15 -6.47 -3.17
CA HIS A 67 -13.47 -5.18 -3.33
C HIS A 67 -13.44 -4.79 -4.81
N GLY A 68 -13.41 -3.49 -5.09
CA GLY A 68 -13.35 -2.99 -6.46
C GLY A 68 -11.92 -2.99 -7.01
N ASP A 69 -11.70 -2.20 -8.05
CA ASP A 69 -10.41 -2.16 -8.74
C ASP A 69 -9.28 -1.78 -7.79
N ILE A 70 -8.11 -2.39 -8.04
CA ILE A 70 -6.90 -2.20 -7.27
C ILE A 70 -5.96 -1.29 -8.04
N LEU A 71 -5.61 -0.16 -7.44
CA LEU A 71 -4.60 0.76 -7.92
C LEU A 71 -3.27 0.47 -7.23
N LEU A 72 -2.29 0.06 -8.02
CA LEU A 72 -0.89 -0.03 -7.62
C LEU A 72 -0.18 1.27 -8.01
N LYS A 73 0.58 1.82 -7.07
CA LYS A 73 1.51 2.93 -7.32
C LYS A 73 2.89 2.58 -6.75
N ILE A 74 3.94 2.72 -7.56
CA ILE A 74 5.33 2.50 -7.14
C ILE A 74 6.13 3.77 -7.34
N GLU A 75 6.85 4.17 -6.29
CA GLU A 75 7.67 5.37 -6.26
C GLU A 75 9.04 5.09 -5.64
N GLY A 76 10.03 5.92 -5.97
CA GLY A 76 11.34 5.90 -5.33
C GLY A 76 12.33 6.75 -6.12
N ASP A 77 13.51 7.00 -5.54
CA ASP A 77 14.53 7.81 -6.20
C ASP A 77 14.99 7.18 -7.52
N GLY A 78 15.15 8.00 -8.54
CA GLY A 78 15.57 7.58 -9.88
C GLY A 78 14.55 6.71 -10.64
N LEU A 79 13.31 6.59 -10.14
CA LEU A 79 12.22 5.86 -10.79
C LEU A 79 11.13 6.82 -11.26
N GLU A 80 10.71 6.67 -12.52
CA GLU A 80 9.45 7.25 -12.97
C GLU A 80 8.30 6.50 -12.30
N THR A 81 7.35 7.23 -11.72
CA THR A 81 6.21 6.64 -11.01
C THR A 81 5.47 5.64 -11.91
N ILE A 82 5.32 4.41 -11.42
CA ILE A 82 4.57 3.36 -12.09
C ILE A 82 3.18 3.30 -11.49
N GLU A 83 2.15 3.37 -12.32
CA GLU A 83 0.75 3.18 -11.92
C GLU A 83 0.10 2.08 -12.76
N THR A 84 -0.50 1.10 -12.08
CA THR A 84 -1.13 -0.05 -12.73
C THR A 84 -2.47 -0.34 -12.06
N LEU A 85 -3.45 -0.72 -12.86
CA LEU A 85 -4.77 -1.16 -12.40
C LEU A 85 -4.91 -2.67 -12.52
N PHE A 86 -5.38 -3.31 -11.45
CA PHE A 86 -5.77 -4.70 -11.44
C PHE A 86 -7.28 -4.81 -11.22
N PRO A 87 -7.93 -5.81 -11.85
CA PRO A 87 -9.38 -5.95 -11.78
C PRO A 87 -9.84 -6.23 -10.35
N ALA A 88 -11.08 -5.85 -10.06
CA ALA A 88 -11.79 -6.20 -8.83
C ALA A 88 -11.68 -7.70 -8.48
N GLY A 89 -11.58 -8.01 -7.19
CA GLY A 89 -11.44 -9.38 -6.67
C GLY A 89 -10.01 -9.96 -6.74
N THR A 90 -9.00 -9.14 -7.04
CA THR A 90 -7.60 -9.56 -7.08
C THR A 90 -6.96 -9.46 -5.70
N ASP A 91 -6.64 -10.60 -5.07
CA ASP A 91 -5.96 -10.65 -3.77
C ASP A 91 -4.43 -10.77 -3.85
N SER A 92 -3.90 -11.07 -5.03
CA SER A 92 -2.46 -11.17 -5.30
C SER A 92 -2.14 -10.91 -6.77
N PHE A 93 -1.02 -10.24 -7.03
CA PHE A 93 -0.54 -9.96 -8.38
C PHE A 93 0.97 -9.76 -8.40
N SER A 94 1.60 -10.10 -9.53
CA SER A 94 3.04 -9.89 -9.73
C SER A 94 3.32 -8.80 -10.76
N THR A 95 4.37 -8.02 -10.53
CA THR A 95 4.84 -7.00 -11.45
C THR A 95 6.36 -6.88 -11.41
N GLU A 96 6.95 -6.37 -12.49
CA GLU A 96 8.38 -6.07 -12.55
C GLU A 96 8.62 -4.65 -12.03
N VAL A 97 9.52 -4.53 -11.05
CA VAL A 97 9.86 -3.26 -10.40
C VAL A 97 11.34 -2.98 -10.58
N PRO A 98 11.73 -1.79 -11.05
CA PRO A 98 13.15 -1.45 -11.15
C PRO A 98 13.85 -1.54 -9.79
N ALA A 99 15.00 -2.22 -9.78
CA ALA A 99 15.86 -2.33 -8.61
C ALA A 99 16.26 -0.95 -8.07
N GLY A 100 16.48 -0.86 -6.77
CA GLY A 100 16.81 0.38 -6.08
C GLY A 100 16.40 0.34 -4.61
N THR A 101 16.86 1.34 -3.86
CA THR A 101 16.52 1.48 -2.44
C THR A 101 15.23 2.26 -2.25
N GLN A 102 14.55 2.00 -1.14
CA GLN A 102 13.35 2.70 -0.71
C GLN A 102 12.25 2.77 -1.78
N ARG A 103 12.02 1.65 -2.47
CA ARG A 103 10.86 1.50 -3.36
C ARG A 103 9.61 1.48 -2.50
N ARG A 104 8.84 2.55 -2.56
CA ARG A 104 7.56 2.67 -1.87
C ARG A 104 6.48 2.11 -2.77
N ILE A 105 5.91 0.99 -2.35
CA ILE A 105 4.81 0.32 -3.03
C ILE A 105 3.54 0.67 -2.27
N THR A 106 2.60 1.32 -2.94
CA THR A 106 1.31 1.72 -2.39
C THR A 106 0.21 0.98 -3.14
N VAL A 107 -0.70 0.37 -2.40
CA VAL A 107 -1.89 -0.27 -2.95
C VAL A 107 -3.11 0.42 -2.39
N LYS A 108 -4.05 0.77 -3.27
CA LYS A 108 -5.33 1.36 -2.93
C LYS A 108 -6.44 0.55 -3.62
N SER A 109 -7.59 0.43 -2.97
CA SER A 109 -8.78 -0.14 -3.58
C SER A 109 -9.88 0.89 -3.68
N THR A 110 -10.77 0.68 -4.64
CA THR A 110 -11.96 1.49 -4.86
C THR A 110 -13.24 0.70 -4.58
N ILE A 111 -14.33 1.42 -4.34
CA ILE A 111 -15.67 0.85 -4.32
C ILE A 111 -16.19 0.77 -5.75
N THR A 112 -16.55 -0.45 -6.19
CA THR A 112 -17.14 -0.73 -7.50
C THR A 112 -18.31 0.20 -7.81
N GLY A 113 -18.25 0.86 -8.96
CA GLY A 113 -19.32 1.74 -9.45
C GLY A 113 -19.30 3.18 -8.91
N THR A 114 -18.44 3.50 -7.94
CA THR A 114 -18.31 4.87 -7.41
C THR A 114 -16.91 5.46 -7.60
N GLY A 115 -15.87 4.62 -7.62
CA GLY A 115 -14.47 5.06 -7.71
C GLY A 115 -13.90 5.62 -6.40
N TYR A 116 -14.68 5.66 -5.31
CA TYR A 116 -14.19 6.11 -4.02
C TYR A 116 -13.17 5.13 -3.44
N LEU A 117 -12.07 5.68 -2.92
CA LEU A 117 -11.08 4.92 -2.16
C LEU A 117 -11.68 4.45 -0.84
N ASN A 118 -11.56 3.16 -0.54
CA ASN A 118 -12.09 2.57 0.69
C ASN A 118 -11.04 1.85 1.52
N TYR A 119 -9.95 1.41 0.91
CA TYR A 119 -8.84 0.76 1.59
C TYR A 119 -7.52 1.10 0.94
N GLY A 120 -6.46 0.99 1.73
CA GLY A 120 -5.11 0.97 1.19
C GLY A 120 -4.06 0.57 2.21
N GLY A 121 -2.88 0.33 1.68
CA GLY A 121 -1.67 0.02 2.43
C GLY A 121 -0.44 0.45 1.65
N SER A 122 0.67 0.59 2.34
CA SER A 122 1.95 0.85 1.69
C SER A 122 3.08 0.20 2.46
N GLU A 123 4.05 -0.30 1.71
CA GLU A 123 5.29 -0.85 2.24
C GLU A 123 6.47 -0.24 1.49
N THR A 124 7.62 -0.15 2.14
CA THR A 124 8.86 0.32 1.54
C THR A 124 9.89 -0.80 1.58
N ILE A 125 10.50 -1.09 0.42
CA ILE A 125 11.45 -2.19 0.26
C ILE A 125 12.66 -1.79 -0.57
N ASP A 126 13.81 -2.35 -0.25
CA ASP A 126 15.00 -2.28 -1.10
C ASP A 126 15.00 -3.50 -2.03
N LEU A 127 15.21 -3.28 -3.33
CA LEU A 127 15.20 -4.32 -4.36
C LEU A 127 16.54 -4.36 -5.08
N ASN A 128 17.11 -5.56 -5.23
CA ASN A 128 18.29 -5.81 -6.05
C ASN A 128 17.88 -6.37 -7.42
N PRO A 129 18.72 -6.19 -8.47
CA PRO A 129 18.46 -6.79 -9.77
C PRO A 129 18.29 -8.31 -9.68
N GLY A 130 17.19 -8.82 -10.24
CA GLY A 130 16.86 -10.24 -10.26
C GLY A 130 16.21 -10.79 -8.99
N ASP A 131 15.91 -9.95 -7.99
CA ASP A 131 15.14 -10.38 -6.82
C ASP A 131 13.74 -10.89 -7.25
N ASP A 132 13.25 -11.94 -6.57
CA ASP A 132 11.86 -12.41 -6.66
C ASP A 132 11.29 -12.39 -5.25
N VAL A 133 10.43 -11.39 -4.98
CA VAL A 133 9.98 -11.05 -3.62
C VAL A 133 8.47 -11.16 -3.49
N THR A 134 8.02 -11.80 -2.43
CA THR A 134 6.62 -11.76 -2.02
C THR A 134 6.43 -10.70 -0.93
N LEU A 135 5.62 -9.68 -1.22
CA LEU A 135 5.38 -8.52 -0.37
C LEU A 135 3.93 -8.50 0.12
N PRO A 136 3.67 -8.87 1.38
CA PRO A 136 2.35 -8.69 1.98
C PRO A 136 2.12 -7.20 2.29
N ILE A 137 1.04 -6.62 1.76
CA ILE A 137 0.63 -5.24 2.05
C ILE A 137 -0.67 -5.26 2.82
N ARG A 138 -0.65 -4.72 4.04
CA ARG A 138 -1.80 -4.65 4.94
C ARG A 138 -2.78 -3.59 4.49
N MET A 139 -4.00 -4.01 4.17
CA MET A 139 -5.05 -3.09 3.74
C MET A 139 -5.89 -2.63 4.93
N ILE A 140 -5.83 -1.33 5.22
CA ILE A 140 -6.62 -0.68 6.29
C ILE A 140 -7.63 0.28 5.64
N PRO A 141 -8.84 0.47 6.20
CA PRO A 141 -9.82 1.37 5.64
C PRO A 141 -9.27 2.80 5.44
N ILE A 142 -9.70 3.43 4.35
CA ILE A 142 -9.51 4.85 4.08
C ILE A 142 -10.88 5.51 4.18
N VAL A 143 -10.96 6.64 4.88
CA VAL A 143 -12.19 7.44 4.98
C VAL A 143 -12.00 8.78 4.29
N GLU A 144 -13.10 9.36 3.83
CA GLU A 144 -13.12 10.73 3.35
C GLU A 144 -13.31 11.69 4.53
N ILE A 145 -12.55 12.79 4.52
CA ILE A 145 -12.67 13.89 5.48
C ILE A 145 -13.25 15.11 4.77
N PHE A 146 -14.08 15.85 5.49
CA PHE A 146 -14.63 17.12 5.06
C PHE A 146 -14.22 18.21 6.05
N ALA A 147 -13.91 19.39 5.53
CA ALA A 147 -13.52 20.56 6.31
C ALA A 147 -14.34 21.78 5.92
N THR A 148 -15.11 22.31 6.86
CA THR A 148 -15.99 23.47 6.64
C THR A 148 -15.67 24.59 7.62
N SER A 149 -15.70 25.84 7.16
CA SER A 149 -15.52 27.00 8.04
C SER A 149 -16.72 27.13 9.00
N GLY A 150 -16.46 27.10 10.30
CA GLY A 150 -17.42 27.33 11.38
C GLY A 150 -17.31 28.73 11.99
N GLY A 151 -16.85 29.71 11.21
CA GLY A 151 -16.52 31.06 11.71
C GLY A 151 -15.16 31.06 12.42
N MET A 152 -15.16 30.98 13.76
CA MET A 152 -13.91 31.00 14.55
C MET A 152 -13.16 29.67 14.59
N ASN A 153 -13.77 28.59 14.09
CA ASN A 153 -13.22 27.24 14.10
C ASN A 153 -13.34 26.63 12.70
N ILE A 154 -12.62 25.54 12.45
CA ILE A 154 -12.87 24.68 11.28
C ILE A 154 -13.56 23.42 11.79
N LEU A 155 -14.76 23.17 11.26
CA LEU A 155 -15.54 21.96 11.54
C LEU A 155 -15.02 20.84 10.64
N LEU A 156 -14.72 19.70 11.24
CA LEU A 156 -14.17 18.53 10.57
C LEU A 156 -15.10 17.36 10.83
N ASN A 157 -15.41 16.61 9.77
CA ASN A 157 -16.18 15.39 9.87
C ASN A 157 -15.67 14.34 8.88
N TRP A 158 -15.78 13.08 9.25
CA TRP A 158 -15.47 11.93 8.41
C TRP A 158 -16.41 10.77 8.74
N ASP A 159 -16.60 9.89 7.76
CA ASP A 159 -17.44 8.73 7.91
C ASP A 159 -16.79 7.69 8.83
N ASN A 160 -17.64 6.91 9.50
CA ASN A 160 -17.19 5.84 10.36
C ASN A 160 -16.66 4.68 9.52
N ALA A 161 -15.38 4.35 9.67
CA ALA A 161 -14.75 3.26 8.92
C ALA A 161 -15.43 1.90 9.13
N ASN A 162 -16.13 1.65 10.26
CA ASN A 162 -16.86 0.39 10.48
C ASN A 162 -18.08 0.23 9.58
N THR A 163 -18.64 1.31 9.03
CA THR A 163 -19.70 1.19 8.01
C THR A 163 -19.11 0.80 6.65
N LEU A 164 -17.80 1.00 6.46
CA LEU A 164 -17.03 0.62 5.27
C LEU A 164 -16.30 -0.72 5.44
N SER A 165 -16.16 -1.21 6.68
CA SER A 165 -15.35 -2.38 7.00
C SER A 165 -16.12 -3.54 7.61
N LEU A 166 -16.16 -4.64 6.85
CA LEU A 166 -16.68 -5.94 7.29
C LEU A 166 -15.66 -6.76 8.11
N GLY A 167 -14.51 -6.18 8.49
CA GLY A 167 -13.45 -6.98 9.14
C GLY A 167 -12.48 -6.24 10.05
N ALA A 168 -12.01 -5.03 9.71
CA ALA A 168 -10.99 -4.36 10.52
C ALA A 168 -11.58 -3.82 11.83
N PHE A 169 -11.05 -4.24 12.99
CA PHE A 169 -11.37 -3.61 14.26
C PHE A 169 -10.76 -2.21 14.30
N VAL A 170 -11.56 -1.20 13.96
CA VAL A 170 -11.17 0.21 14.01
C VAL A 170 -11.17 0.68 15.46
N SER A 171 -10.00 1.03 15.97
CA SER A 171 -9.82 1.58 17.32
C SER A 171 -10.11 3.09 17.35
N GLY A 172 -9.82 3.80 16.26
CA GLY A 172 -10.06 5.24 16.15
C GLY A 172 -9.41 5.85 14.92
N TYR A 173 -9.09 7.14 15.02
CA TYR A 173 -8.59 7.95 13.92
C TYR A 173 -7.50 8.91 14.42
N ASN A 174 -6.43 9.06 13.64
CA ASN A 174 -5.47 10.14 13.86
C ASN A 174 -5.79 11.29 12.91
N LEU A 175 -5.96 12.50 13.46
CA LEU A 175 -6.19 13.71 12.69
C LEU A 175 -4.87 14.48 12.54
N TYR A 176 -4.61 14.93 11.33
CA TYR A 176 -3.44 15.73 11.01
C TYR A 176 -3.80 17.02 10.30
N ARG A 177 -2.91 18.02 10.39
CA ARG A 177 -3.07 19.32 9.75
C ARG A 177 -1.77 19.82 9.13
N SER A 178 -1.88 20.48 7.98
CA SER A 178 -0.82 21.27 7.36
C SER A 178 -1.33 22.66 6.95
N ASP A 179 -0.40 23.59 6.72
CA ASP A 179 -0.61 24.89 6.07
C ASP A 179 -0.31 24.85 4.56
N SER A 180 0.10 23.69 4.05
CA SER A 180 0.36 23.43 2.63
C SER A 180 -0.29 22.11 2.20
N PRO A 181 -0.86 22.01 0.98
CA PRO A 181 -1.52 20.78 0.53
C PRO A 181 -0.59 19.57 0.52
N GLU A 182 0.66 19.80 0.12
CA GLU A 182 1.75 18.79 0.03
C GLU A 182 2.79 18.97 1.14
N GLY A 183 2.48 19.77 2.17
CA GLY A 183 3.39 20.06 3.27
C GLY A 183 3.50 18.91 4.27
N GLY A 184 4.38 19.12 5.26
CA GLY A 184 4.41 18.26 6.44
C GLY A 184 3.10 18.40 7.21
N TYR A 185 2.43 17.27 7.45
CA TYR A 185 1.21 17.21 8.26
C TYR A 185 1.60 16.96 9.73
N SER A 186 1.16 17.84 10.62
CA SER A 186 1.36 17.73 12.06
C SER A 186 0.17 17.04 12.71
N PHE A 187 0.44 16.13 13.64
CA PHE A 187 -0.60 15.44 14.42
C PHE A 187 -1.37 16.43 15.30
N LEU A 188 -2.71 16.40 15.21
CA LEU A 188 -3.61 17.20 16.04
C LEU A 188 -4.20 16.41 17.20
N GLY A 189 -4.50 15.13 17.01
CA GLY A 189 -5.09 14.32 18.06
C GLY A 189 -5.65 12.99 17.58
N TYR A 190 -5.84 12.10 18.55
CA TYR A 190 -6.48 10.81 18.39
C TYR A 190 -7.97 10.91 18.75
N PHE A 191 -8.82 10.37 17.89
CA PHE A 191 -10.26 10.33 18.06
C PHE A 191 -10.69 8.86 18.20
N PRO A 192 -11.15 8.42 19.38
CA PRO A 192 -11.58 7.04 19.55
C PRO A 192 -12.77 6.77 18.63
N ASN A 193 -12.82 5.55 18.13
CA ASN A 193 -13.95 5.09 17.34
C ASN A 193 -15.25 5.19 18.16
N SER A 194 -16.35 5.51 17.49
CA SER A 194 -17.67 5.66 18.11
C SER A 194 -18.69 4.78 17.39
N THR A 195 -19.88 4.61 17.97
CA THR A 195 -20.99 3.89 17.31
C THR A 195 -21.76 4.78 16.34
N ASN A 196 -21.43 6.07 16.24
CA ASN A 196 -22.09 7.00 15.33
C ASN A 196 -21.63 6.75 13.89
N ALA A 197 -22.52 6.99 12.92
CA ALA A 197 -22.20 6.87 11.50
C ALA A 197 -21.07 7.82 11.04
N GLN A 198 -20.84 8.90 11.80
CA GLN A 198 -19.80 9.89 11.52
C GLN A 198 -19.09 10.30 12.82
N THR A 199 -17.82 10.66 12.67
CA THR A 199 -17.05 11.34 13.72
C THR A 199 -16.93 12.81 13.35
N SER A 200 -17.04 13.71 14.32
CA SER A 200 -16.94 15.15 14.10
C SER A 200 -16.15 15.82 15.21
N THR A 201 -15.38 16.84 14.84
CA THR A 201 -14.60 17.65 15.77
C THR A 201 -14.45 19.07 15.23
N SER A 202 -13.94 19.97 16.06
CA SER A 202 -13.59 21.33 15.65
C SER A 202 -12.11 21.58 15.90
N ASN A 203 -11.38 22.03 14.90
CA ASN A 203 -10.05 22.59 15.11
C ASN A 203 -10.20 24.03 15.62
N THR A 204 -9.85 24.24 16.89
CA THR A 204 -10.04 25.49 17.62
C THR A 204 -8.77 26.36 17.64
N PRO A 205 -8.87 27.67 17.92
CA PRO A 205 -7.75 28.61 17.97
C PRO A 205 -6.57 28.17 18.87
N PRO A 206 -5.34 28.67 18.60
CA PRO A 206 -5.03 29.72 17.64
C PRO A 206 -4.85 29.18 16.21
N LEU A 207 -5.71 29.64 15.30
CA LEU A 207 -5.47 29.55 13.86
C LEU A 207 -5.13 30.95 13.37
N ILE A 208 -4.06 31.04 12.59
CA ILE A 208 -3.56 32.28 12.02
C ILE A 208 -4.53 32.70 10.92
N LEU A 209 -4.76 34.01 10.85
CA LEU A 209 -5.63 34.64 9.86
C LEU A 209 -4.80 35.51 8.91
N PRO A 210 -5.10 35.53 7.60
CA PRO A 210 -5.90 34.56 6.84
C PRO A 210 -5.03 33.41 6.30
N VAL A 211 -5.43 32.15 6.52
CA VAL A 211 -4.66 30.96 6.09
C VAL A 211 -5.61 29.83 5.65
N SER A 212 -5.23 29.11 4.59
CA SER A 212 -5.83 27.83 4.22
C SER A 212 -5.21 26.71 5.04
N TYR A 213 -6.04 25.89 5.67
CA TYR A 213 -5.59 24.71 6.38
C TYR A 213 -6.00 23.46 5.63
N TYR A 214 -5.11 22.47 5.63
CA TYR A 214 -5.31 21.17 5.01
C TYR A 214 -5.34 20.10 6.09
N TYR A 215 -6.28 19.16 5.98
CA TYR A 215 -6.50 18.12 6.97
C TYR A 215 -6.50 16.76 6.32
N ARG A 216 -5.86 15.81 6.99
CA ARG A 216 -5.88 14.40 6.64
C ARG A 216 -6.27 13.61 7.86
N VAL A 217 -6.99 12.52 7.65
CA VAL A 217 -7.30 11.56 8.69
C VAL A 217 -6.79 10.19 8.27
N THR A 218 -6.25 9.44 9.21
CA THR A 218 -5.90 8.03 9.04
C THR A 218 -6.79 7.20 9.96
N VAL A 219 -7.09 5.99 9.54
CA VAL A 219 -7.79 5.00 10.36
C VAL A 219 -6.76 4.23 11.18
N VAL A 220 -7.01 4.08 12.47
CA VAL A 220 -6.20 3.27 13.38
C VAL A 220 -6.93 1.96 13.66
N SER A 221 -6.23 0.85 13.49
CA SER A 221 -6.74 -0.51 13.68
C SER A 221 -5.81 -1.34 14.58
N SER A 222 -6.17 -2.59 14.86
CA SER A 222 -5.27 -3.54 15.52
C SER A 222 -3.96 -3.78 14.76
N GLU A 223 -3.96 -3.58 13.44
CA GLU A 223 -2.81 -3.80 12.57
C GLU A 223 -1.93 -2.55 12.41
N GLY A 224 -2.30 -1.43 13.02
CA GLY A 224 -1.60 -0.16 12.93
C GLY A 224 -2.41 0.96 12.29
N GLU A 225 -1.71 1.98 11.82
CA GLU A 225 -2.26 3.16 11.17
C GLU A 225 -2.30 3.00 9.64
N GLY A 226 -3.45 3.26 9.03
CA GLY A 226 -3.66 3.14 7.60
C GLY A 226 -3.13 4.33 6.79
N LEU A 227 -3.36 4.28 5.47
CA LEU A 227 -3.05 5.40 4.60
C LEU A 227 -3.89 6.64 4.96
N PRO A 228 -3.34 7.85 4.79
CA PRO A 228 -4.12 9.07 4.99
C PRO A 228 -5.18 9.22 3.90
N SER A 229 -6.28 9.86 4.28
CA SER A 229 -7.29 10.36 3.35
C SER A 229 -6.68 11.33 2.34
N GLU A 230 -7.41 11.55 1.25
CA GLU A 230 -7.18 12.76 0.45
C GLU A 230 -7.38 14.02 1.32
N PRO A 231 -6.61 15.10 1.08
CA PRO A 231 -6.65 16.26 1.94
C PRO A 231 -7.94 17.05 1.77
N ALA A 232 -8.66 17.27 2.87
CA ALA A 232 -9.69 18.30 2.90
C ALA A 232 -9.06 19.66 3.19
N SER A 233 -9.58 20.72 2.57
CA SER A 233 -9.12 22.08 2.83
C SER A 233 -10.24 22.97 3.33
N SER A 234 -9.89 23.93 4.18
CA SER A 234 -10.80 24.99 4.56
C SER A 234 -10.05 26.30 4.74
N TYR A 235 -10.61 27.38 4.20
CA TYR A 235 -10.05 28.71 4.30
C TYR A 235 -10.60 29.43 5.53
N ARG A 236 -9.71 29.97 6.35
CA ARG A 236 -10.10 30.80 7.49
C ARG A 236 -10.00 32.27 7.10
N SER A 237 -11.16 32.90 6.87
CA SER A 237 -11.29 34.35 6.69
C SER A 237 -11.47 35.09 8.04
N TYR A 238 -11.44 36.41 7.98
CA TYR A 238 -11.76 37.32 9.10
C TYR A 238 -13.18 37.11 9.65
#